data_AF-A0A1B6L4X7-F1
#
_entry.id   AF-A0A1B6L4X7-F1
#
_cell.length_a   1.000
_cell.length_b   1.000
_cell.length_c   1.000
_cell.angle_alpha   90.00
_cell.angle_beta   90.00
_cell.angle_gamma   90.00
#
_symmetry.space_group_name_H-M   'P 1'
#
loop_
_entity.id
_entity.type
_entity.pdbx_description
1 polymer ?
#
loop_
_entity_poly.entity_id
_entity_poly.type
_entity_poly.pdbx_seq_one_letter_code
_entity_poly.pdbx_strand_id
1 'polypeptide(L)'
;MRQFWELKAQFELHKHVRDEAATHLDTALRVIPVADETLQRQLQAQLLERWKALEARLDGMQAVALESLSVGSGSLEDKLARLERELTELATLLTDMHGVIRTEEELQLYIERLQVMRGSVDYLMERLGCLGLLSASECDRVGALLAGARTLELSLREELEGATVLRDRLGTLRRGTARVRRDQQRAASVLDQCEASVDQSQDTVQQALTNCQGVADALAIQWGELMSLRQLLHTLPMRLRLSVSPVPMEREIAQLQDTHADLSARCKALNNGLAQRLALWRRFYSQLDLVQQSVRETDYMMEILAVQGQVDYERLVKATER
;
A
#
# COMPACT_ATOMS: atom_id res chain seq x y z
N MET A 1 16.63 -8.41 -33.72
CA MET A 1 16.60 -7.32 -32.71
C MET A 1 15.49 -7.48 -31.68
N ARG A 2 14.26 -7.84 -32.06
CA ARG A 2 13.15 -8.13 -31.13
C ARG A 2 13.52 -8.98 -29.89
N GLN A 3 14.13 -10.16 -30.09
CA GLN A 3 14.55 -11.04 -28.98
C GLN A 3 15.59 -10.41 -28.06
N PHE A 4 16.48 -9.57 -28.59
CA PHE A 4 17.48 -8.85 -27.78
C PHE A 4 16.80 -7.83 -26.87
N TRP A 5 15.82 -7.09 -27.38
CA TRP A 5 15.07 -6.12 -26.58
C TRP A 5 14.21 -6.78 -25.50
N GLU A 6 13.61 -7.93 -25.81
CA GLU A 6 12.90 -8.74 -24.82
C GLU A 6 13.85 -9.24 -23.73
N LEU A 7 15.03 -9.76 -24.11
CA LEU A 7 16.09 -10.17 -23.17
C LEU A 7 16.60 -9.00 -22.31
N LYS A 8 16.77 -7.81 -22.89
CA LYS A 8 17.19 -6.60 -22.16
C LYS A 8 16.12 -6.15 -21.17
N ALA A 9 14.85 -6.14 -21.56
CA ALA A 9 13.75 -5.81 -20.66
C ALA A 9 13.64 -6.81 -19.49
N GLN A 10 13.81 -8.11 -19.76
CA GLN A 10 13.88 -9.13 -18.71
C GLN A 10 15.07 -8.93 -17.78
N PHE A 11 16.24 -8.57 -18.34
CA PHE A 11 17.43 -8.28 -17.55
C PHE A 11 17.21 -7.10 -16.59
N GLU A 12 16.65 -5.99 -17.06
CA GLU A 12 16.37 -4.82 -16.21
C GLU A 12 15.29 -5.12 -15.15
N LEU A 13 14.24 -5.88 -15.49
CA LEU A 13 13.27 -6.36 -14.49
C LEU A 13 13.97 -7.17 -13.39
N HIS A 14 14.79 -8.15 -13.77
CA HIS A 14 15.50 -8.99 -12.82
C HIS A 14 16.58 -8.22 -12.03
N LYS A 15 17.11 -7.13 -12.58
CA LYS A 15 17.99 -6.20 -11.87
C LYS A 15 17.25 -5.53 -10.71
N HIS A 16 16.02 -5.06 -10.95
CA HIS A 16 15.16 -4.50 -9.90
C HIS A 16 14.86 -5.52 -8.80
N VAL A 17 14.45 -6.73 -9.18
CA VAL A 17 14.16 -7.82 -8.22
C VAL A 17 15.40 -8.18 -7.39
N ARG A 18 16.57 -8.23 -8.03
CA ARG A 18 17.85 -8.45 -7.33
C ARG A 18 18.13 -7.35 -6.33
N ASP A 19 17.90 -6.08 -6.69
CA ASP A 19 18.15 -4.94 -5.80
C ASP A 19 17.21 -4.96 -4.60
N GLU A 20 15.92 -5.23 -4.81
CA GLU A 20 14.97 -5.44 -3.72
C GLU A 20 15.38 -6.61 -2.82
N ALA A 21 15.73 -7.76 -3.39
CA ALA A 21 16.19 -8.92 -2.63
C ALA A 21 17.46 -8.61 -1.81
N ALA A 22 18.41 -7.85 -2.38
CA ALA A 22 19.60 -7.39 -1.69
C ALA A 22 19.26 -6.47 -0.50
N THR A 23 18.33 -5.52 -0.69
CA THR A 23 17.88 -4.66 0.41
C THR A 23 17.18 -5.44 1.51
N HIS A 24 16.32 -6.41 1.15
CA HIS A 24 15.64 -7.26 2.14
C HIS A 24 16.62 -8.14 2.91
N LEU A 25 17.62 -8.71 2.25
CA LEU A 25 18.67 -9.47 2.90
C LEU A 25 19.46 -8.60 3.89
N ASP A 26 19.89 -7.41 3.47
CA ASP A 26 20.58 -6.46 4.36
C ASP A 26 19.72 -6.08 5.57
N THR A 27 18.42 -5.88 5.37
CA THR A 27 17.50 -5.55 6.46
C THR A 27 17.33 -6.72 7.42
N ALA A 28 17.20 -7.94 6.89
CA ALA A 28 17.06 -9.16 7.69
C ALA A 28 18.31 -9.44 8.53
N LEU A 29 19.50 -9.34 7.94
CA LEU A 29 20.78 -9.52 8.62
C LEU A 29 21.02 -8.48 9.72
N ARG A 30 20.47 -7.27 9.58
CA ARG A 30 20.53 -6.24 10.64
C ARG A 30 19.61 -6.51 11.82
N VAL A 31 18.45 -7.11 11.57
CA VAL A 31 17.40 -7.31 12.58
C VAL A 31 17.60 -8.64 13.32
N ILE A 32 18.06 -9.67 12.62
CA ILE A 32 18.21 -11.03 13.13
C ILE A 32 19.70 -11.40 13.07
N PRO A 33 20.36 -11.69 14.21
CA PRO A 33 21.71 -12.22 14.18
C PRO A 33 21.69 -13.63 13.60
N VAL A 34 22.36 -13.83 12.46
CA VAL A 34 22.40 -15.11 11.75
C VAL A 34 23.81 -15.70 11.80
N ALA A 35 23.93 -16.97 12.18
CA ALA A 35 25.22 -17.63 12.39
C ALA A 35 26.05 -17.77 11.08
N ASP A 36 25.38 -17.77 9.92
CA ASP A 36 25.95 -17.91 8.58
C ASP A 36 26.00 -16.57 7.80
N GLU A 37 25.89 -15.42 8.49
CA GLU A 37 25.91 -14.10 7.84
C GLU A 37 27.09 -13.92 6.86
N THR A 38 28.28 -14.39 7.24
CA THR A 38 29.49 -14.30 6.41
C THR A 38 29.36 -15.10 5.11
N LEU A 39 28.75 -16.29 5.17
CA LEU A 39 28.47 -17.12 4.00
C LEU A 39 27.41 -16.49 3.10
N GLN A 40 26.33 -15.94 3.68
CA GLN A 40 25.27 -15.28 2.91
C GLN A 40 25.79 -14.04 2.17
N ARG A 41 26.62 -13.21 2.82
CA ARG A 41 27.29 -12.07 2.18
C ARG A 41 28.24 -12.51 1.06
N GLN A 42 28.95 -13.62 1.21
CA GLN A 42 29.80 -14.18 0.16
C GLN A 42 28.99 -14.65 -1.06
N LEU A 43 27.88 -15.36 -0.84
CA LEU A 43 26.99 -15.80 -1.93
C LEU A 43 26.37 -14.60 -2.67
N GLN A 44 25.97 -13.55 -1.94
CA GLN A 44 25.50 -12.31 -2.53
C GLN A 44 26.57 -11.62 -3.38
N ALA A 45 27.81 -11.55 -2.90
CA ALA A 45 28.93 -11.00 -3.66
C ALA A 45 29.19 -11.78 -4.96
N GLN A 46 29.16 -13.12 -4.91
CA GLN A 46 29.30 -13.96 -6.10
C GLN A 46 28.15 -13.76 -7.10
N LEU A 47 26.92 -13.59 -6.62
CA LEU A 47 25.78 -13.27 -7.48
C LEU A 47 25.99 -11.92 -8.17
N LEU A 48 26.42 -10.90 -7.43
CA LEU A 48 26.71 -9.57 -7.98
C LEU A 48 27.82 -9.59 -9.04
N GLU A 49 28.88 -10.37 -8.84
CA GLU A 49 29.94 -10.55 -9.84
C GLU A 49 29.41 -11.20 -11.12
N ARG A 50 28.65 -12.29 -10.99
CA ARG A 50 28.01 -12.96 -12.13
C ARG A 50 27.06 -12.02 -12.87
N TRP A 51 26.32 -11.20 -12.11
CA TRP A 51 25.43 -10.20 -12.68
C TRP A 51 26.17 -9.15 -13.49
N LYS A 52 27.24 -8.56 -12.93
CA LYS A 52 28.08 -7.58 -13.65
C LYS A 52 28.69 -8.17 -14.91
N ALA A 53 29.09 -9.45 -14.89
CA ALA A 53 29.57 -10.14 -16.08
C ALA A 53 28.47 -10.30 -17.15
N LEU A 54 27.23 -10.57 -16.76
CA LEU A 54 26.09 -10.60 -17.68
C LEU A 54 25.77 -9.21 -18.24
N GLU A 55 25.81 -8.16 -17.40
CA GLU A 55 25.62 -6.75 -17.80
C GLU A 55 26.64 -6.36 -18.88
N ALA A 56 27.93 -6.62 -18.63
CA ALA A 56 29.00 -6.34 -19.59
C ALA A 56 28.84 -7.12 -20.92
N ARG A 57 28.34 -8.37 -20.87
CA ARG A 57 28.05 -9.14 -22.09
C ARG A 57 26.87 -8.57 -22.86
N LEU A 58 25.82 -8.13 -22.16
CA LEU A 58 24.64 -7.52 -22.78
C LEU A 58 25.02 -6.18 -23.43
N ASP A 59 25.82 -5.36 -22.74
CA ASP A 59 26.37 -4.11 -23.27
C ASP A 59 27.29 -4.35 -24.48
N GLY A 60 28.12 -5.39 -24.43
CA GLY A 60 28.93 -5.81 -25.57
C GLY A 60 28.09 -6.26 -26.77
N MET A 61 27.02 -7.03 -26.55
CA MET A 61 26.07 -7.41 -27.61
C MET A 61 25.35 -6.19 -28.18
N GLN A 62 24.98 -5.23 -27.34
CA GLN A 62 24.44 -3.95 -27.77
C GLN A 62 25.46 -3.22 -28.64
N ALA A 63 26.68 -3.01 -28.16
CA ALA A 63 27.74 -2.33 -28.89
C ALA A 63 28.01 -2.97 -30.26
N VAL A 64 28.06 -4.30 -30.37
CA VAL A 64 28.22 -5.01 -31.64
C VAL A 64 27.02 -4.79 -32.58
N ALA A 65 25.80 -4.84 -32.06
CA ALA A 65 24.60 -4.52 -32.84
C ALA A 65 24.64 -3.06 -33.35
N LEU A 66 25.10 -2.12 -32.51
CA LEU A 66 25.25 -0.70 -32.85
C LEU A 66 26.44 -0.42 -33.79
N GLU A 67 27.51 -1.20 -33.73
CA GLU A 67 28.68 -1.09 -34.61
C GLU A 67 28.40 -1.61 -36.02
N SER A 68 27.57 -2.65 -36.15
CA SER A 68 27.03 -3.14 -37.44
C SER A 68 26.18 -2.09 -38.19
N LEU A 69 25.87 -1.01 -37.47
CA LEU A 69 25.03 0.12 -37.81
C LEU A 69 25.88 1.40 -38.00
N SER A 70 27.20 1.34 -37.75
CA SER A 70 28.17 2.45 -37.87
C SER A 70 28.82 2.55 -39.27
N VAL A 71 29.58 3.64 -39.47
CA VAL A 71 29.89 4.31 -40.74
C VAL A 71 30.64 3.46 -41.80
N GLY A 72 31.27 2.34 -41.44
CA GLY A 72 32.20 1.60 -42.31
C GLY A 72 31.63 0.57 -43.30
N SER A 73 30.34 0.20 -43.24
CA SER A 73 29.79 -0.82 -44.16
C SER A 73 28.42 -0.46 -44.74
N GLY A 74 28.33 -0.42 -46.07
CA GLY A 74 27.07 -0.24 -46.82
C GLY A 74 26.81 1.16 -47.39
N SER A 75 25.95 1.23 -48.41
CA SER A 75 25.46 2.49 -49.00
C SER A 75 24.64 3.28 -47.97
N LEU A 76 24.52 4.60 -48.15
CA LEU A 76 23.66 5.45 -47.31
C LEU A 76 22.19 4.97 -47.36
N GLU A 77 21.76 4.51 -48.53
CA GLU A 77 20.45 3.89 -48.76
C GLU A 77 20.24 2.61 -47.93
N ASP A 78 21.27 1.74 -47.83
CA ASP A 78 21.20 0.52 -47.02
C ASP A 78 21.07 0.84 -45.52
N LYS A 79 21.75 1.90 -45.07
CA LYS A 79 21.71 2.37 -43.68
C LYS A 79 20.32 2.92 -43.34
N LEU A 80 19.74 3.73 -44.21
CA LEU A 80 18.39 4.27 -44.01
C LEU A 80 17.33 3.17 -44.09
N ALA A 81 17.45 2.21 -45.01
CA ALA A 81 16.56 1.07 -45.09
C ALA A 81 16.63 0.16 -43.84
N ARG A 82 17.77 0.09 -43.14
CA ARG A 82 17.89 -0.62 -41.86
C ARG A 82 17.23 0.15 -40.72
N LEU A 83 17.47 1.46 -40.62
CA LEU A 83 16.85 2.31 -39.60
C LEU A 83 15.32 2.35 -39.74
N GLU A 84 14.82 2.41 -40.97
CA GLU A 84 13.40 2.34 -41.30
C GLU A 84 12.78 1.00 -40.88
N ARG A 85 13.48 -0.11 -41.12
CA ARG A 85 13.07 -1.44 -40.64
C ARG A 85 13.03 -1.53 -39.12
N GLU A 86 14.05 -1.03 -38.42
CA GLU A 86 14.07 -1.04 -36.94
C GLU A 86 12.95 -0.15 -36.37
N LEU A 87 12.70 1.01 -36.97
CA LEU A 87 11.63 1.91 -36.54
C LEU A 87 10.24 1.28 -36.73
N THR A 88 10.01 0.61 -37.87
CA THR A 88 8.76 -0.11 -38.15
C THR A 88 8.61 -1.34 -37.25
N GLU A 89 9.69 -2.06 -36.93
CA GLU A 89 9.69 -3.13 -35.93
C GLU A 89 9.29 -2.60 -34.54
N LEU A 90 9.85 -1.48 -34.08
CA LEU A 90 9.47 -0.89 -32.79
C LEU A 90 8.02 -0.39 -32.78
N ALA A 91 7.55 0.21 -33.87
CA ALA A 91 6.16 0.64 -34.01
C ALA A 91 5.19 -0.55 -33.96
N THR A 92 5.48 -1.64 -34.68
CA THR A 92 4.67 -2.87 -34.66
C THR A 92 4.68 -3.54 -33.28
N LEU A 93 5.83 -3.56 -32.60
CA LEU A 93 5.92 -4.05 -31.22
C LEU A 93 5.05 -3.24 -30.26
N LEU A 94 4.98 -1.92 -30.42
CA LEU A 94 4.10 -1.08 -29.61
C LEU A 94 2.62 -1.33 -29.92
N THR A 95 2.26 -1.48 -31.20
CA THR A 95 0.88 -1.77 -31.58
C THR A 95 0.46 -3.17 -31.19
N ASP A 96 1.35 -4.15 -31.15
CA ASP A 96 0.98 -5.54 -30.84
C ASP A 96 0.80 -5.79 -29.33
N MET A 97 1.21 -4.85 -28.48
CA MET A 97 1.05 -4.97 -27.03
C MET A 97 -0.40 -4.78 -26.62
N HIS A 98 -1.17 -5.86 -26.62
CA HIS A 98 -2.53 -5.90 -26.10
C HIS A 98 -2.68 -7.06 -25.11
N GLY A 99 -3.50 -6.87 -24.08
CA GLY A 99 -3.72 -7.90 -23.07
C GLY A 99 -4.19 -7.38 -21.72
N VAL A 100 -4.29 -8.33 -20.79
CA VAL A 100 -4.68 -8.08 -19.40
C VAL A 100 -3.50 -8.41 -18.49
N ILE A 101 -2.99 -7.41 -17.79
CA ILE A 101 -1.99 -7.55 -16.73
C ILE A 101 -2.69 -8.08 -15.48
N ARG A 102 -2.20 -9.20 -14.96
CA ARG A 102 -2.73 -9.91 -13.80
C ARG A 102 -1.85 -9.73 -12.56
N THR A 103 -0.54 -9.59 -12.75
CA THR A 103 0.43 -9.49 -11.66
C THR A 103 1.17 -8.14 -11.67
N GLU A 104 1.77 -7.79 -10.53
CA GLU A 104 2.64 -6.60 -10.45
C GLU A 104 3.92 -6.78 -11.26
N GLU A 105 4.47 -7.99 -11.29
CA GLU A 105 5.65 -8.34 -12.09
C GLU A 105 5.38 -8.13 -13.59
N GLU A 106 4.19 -8.50 -14.07
CA GLU A 106 3.76 -8.23 -15.45
C GLU A 106 3.65 -6.72 -15.75
N LEU A 107 3.17 -5.92 -14.79
CA LEU A 107 3.12 -4.46 -14.93
C LEU A 107 4.53 -3.85 -14.95
N GLN A 108 5.42 -4.32 -14.08
CA GLN A 108 6.80 -3.86 -14.04
C GLN A 108 7.53 -4.24 -15.33
N LEU A 109 7.36 -5.47 -15.83
CA LEU A 109 7.91 -5.91 -17.11
C LEU A 109 7.40 -5.03 -18.27
N TYR A 110 6.13 -4.65 -18.25
CA TYR A 110 5.57 -3.73 -19.25
C TYR A 110 6.26 -2.37 -19.21
N ILE A 111 6.45 -1.80 -18.01
CA ILE A 111 7.15 -0.52 -17.81
C ILE A 111 8.59 -0.62 -18.32
N GLU A 112 9.34 -1.66 -17.94
CA GLU A 112 10.72 -1.87 -18.39
C GLU A 112 10.80 -2.01 -19.91
N ARG A 113 9.87 -2.76 -20.52
CA ARG A 113 9.80 -2.89 -21.98
C ARG A 113 9.57 -1.54 -22.66
N LEU A 114 8.67 -0.70 -22.14
CA LEU A 114 8.44 0.65 -22.66
C LEU A 114 9.70 1.53 -22.54
N GLN A 115 10.42 1.47 -21.42
CA GLN A 115 11.66 2.22 -21.21
C GLN A 115 12.76 1.79 -22.19
N VAL A 116 12.94 0.49 -22.38
CA VAL A 116 13.93 -0.06 -23.33
C VAL A 116 13.61 0.36 -24.77
N MET A 117 12.34 0.28 -25.18
CA MET A 117 11.93 0.74 -26.51
C MET A 117 12.13 2.24 -26.68
N ARG A 118 11.82 3.06 -25.67
CA ARG A 118 12.04 4.50 -25.71
C ARG A 118 13.53 4.83 -25.92
N GLY A 119 14.42 4.22 -25.13
CA GLY A 119 15.87 4.39 -25.32
C GLY A 119 16.35 3.93 -26.71
N SER A 120 15.70 2.93 -27.30
CA SER A 120 15.98 2.50 -28.67
C SER A 120 15.55 3.56 -29.70
N VAL A 121 14.38 4.18 -29.52
CA VAL A 121 13.90 5.27 -30.39
C VAL A 121 14.78 6.51 -30.27
N ASP A 122 15.20 6.89 -29.06
CA ASP A 122 16.12 8.01 -28.83
C ASP A 122 17.44 7.81 -29.61
N TYR A 123 17.99 6.60 -29.56
CA TYR A 123 19.19 6.24 -30.32
C TYR A 123 18.97 6.28 -31.85
N LEU A 124 17.82 5.80 -32.34
CA LEU A 124 17.48 5.89 -33.77
C LEU A 124 17.36 7.34 -34.22
N MET A 125 16.75 8.21 -33.40
CA MET A 125 16.62 9.63 -33.69
C MET A 125 17.97 10.35 -33.76
N GLU A 126 18.88 10.05 -32.83
CA GLU A 126 20.24 10.61 -32.84
C GLU A 126 20.96 10.25 -34.14
N ARG A 127 20.86 8.99 -34.58
CA ARG A 127 21.50 8.50 -35.81
C ARG A 127 20.89 9.05 -37.08
N LEU A 128 19.57 9.12 -37.15
CA LEU A 128 18.88 9.79 -38.25
C LEU A 128 19.28 11.27 -38.34
N GLY A 129 19.43 11.93 -37.19
CA GLY A 129 19.96 13.29 -37.10
C GLY A 129 21.37 13.42 -37.69
N CYS A 130 22.29 12.53 -37.33
CA CYS A 130 23.65 12.51 -37.91
C CYS A 130 23.65 12.25 -39.43
N LEU A 131 22.83 11.32 -39.92
CA LEU A 131 22.74 11.02 -41.36
C LEU A 131 22.12 12.17 -42.18
N GLY A 132 21.16 12.89 -41.60
CA GLY A 132 20.55 14.07 -42.21
C GLY A 132 21.54 15.22 -42.43
N LEU A 133 22.61 15.32 -41.62
CA LEU A 133 23.67 16.30 -41.80
C LEU A 133 24.65 15.94 -42.93
N LEU A 134 24.69 14.66 -43.34
CA LEU A 134 25.69 14.14 -44.29
C LEU A 134 25.20 14.12 -45.75
N SER A 135 23.89 14.21 -46.00
CA SER A 135 23.36 14.12 -47.38
C SER A 135 22.16 15.05 -47.62
N ALA A 136 22.29 15.93 -48.61
CA ALA A 136 21.21 16.82 -49.04
C ALA A 136 20.16 16.12 -49.92
N SER A 137 20.56 15.06 -50.64
CA SER A 137 19.70 14.32 -51.58
C SER A 137 18.67 13.41 -50.89
N GLU A 138 18.91 12.99 -49.66
CA GLU A 138 18.03 12.10 -48.89
C GLU A 138 17.37 12.80 -47.69
N CYS A 139 17.47 14.14 -47.64
CA CYS A 139 16.99 14.97 -46.55
C CYS A 139 15.47 14.78 -46.29
N ASP A 140 14.66 14.67 -47.34
CA ASP A 140 13.21 14.47 -47.21
C ASP A 140 12.87 13.10 -46.59
N ARG A 141 13.60 12.04 -46.98
CA ARG A 141 13.42 10.69 -46.43
C ARG A 141 13.84 10.63 -44.96
N VAL A 142 14.99 11.22 -44.63
CA VAL A 142 15.45 11.35 -43.23
C VAL A 142 14.44 12.16 -42.41
N GLY A 143 13.90 13.25 -42.97
CA GLY A 143 12.87 14.07 -42.34
C GLY A 143 11.60 13.29 -42.02
N ALA A 144 11.11 12.47 -42.96
CA ALA A 144 9.97 11.59 -42.76
C ALA A 144 10.23 10.54 -41.66
N LEU A 145 11.41 9.91 -41.66
CA LEU A 145 11.79 8.94 -40.62
C LEU A 145 11.91 9.58 -39.24
N LEU A 146 12.47 10.80 -39.14
CA LEU A 146 12.55 11.55 -37.89
C LEU A 146 11.16 11.95 -37.38
N ALA A 147 10.24 12.35 -38.26
CA ALA A 147 8.86 12.64 -37.88
C ALA A 147 8.14 11.38 -37.35
N GLY A 148 8.33 10.24 -38.02
CA GLY A 148 7.83 8.95 -37.55
C GLY A 148 8.40 8.55 -36.19
N ALA A 149 9.72 8.68 -36.01
CA ALA A 149 10.39 8.38 -34.75
C ALA A 149 9.92 9.28 -33.60
N ARG A 150 9.73 10.58 -33.84
CA ARG A 150 9.15 11.51 -32.84
C ARG A 150 7.73 11.13 -32.45
N THR A 151 6.92 10.70 -33.42
CA THR A 151 5.53 10.30 -33.15
C THR A 151 5.49 9.02 -32.31
N LEU A 152 6.38 8.07 -32.61
CA LEU A 152 6.55 6.85 -31.81
C LEU A 152 7.06 7.16 -30.40
N GLU A 153 8.04 8.06 -30.27
CA GLU A 153 8.58 8.50 -28.98
C GLU A 153 7.50 9.13 -28.09
N LEU A 154 6.66 10.01 -28.65
CA LEU A 154 5.53 10.60 -27.93
C LEU A 154 4.55 9.52 -27.45
N SER A 155 4.17 8.58 -28.32
CA SER A 155 3.27 7.49 -27.90
C SER A 155 3.89 6.59 -26.82
N LEU A 156 5.19 6.31 -26.90
CA LEU A 156 5.90 5.54 -25.87
C LEU A 156 5.96 6.29 -24.55
N ARG A 157 6.17 7.61 -24.59
CA ARG A 157 6.20 8.45 -23.39
C ARG A 157 4.84 8.49 -22.70
N GLU A 158 3.76 8.72 -23.45
CA GLU A 158 2.39 8.73 -22.91
C GLU A 158 2.02 7.38 -22.28
N GLU A 159 2.33 6.26 -22.95
CA GLU A 159 2.10 4.92 -22.40
C GLU A 159 2.94 4.66 -21.14
N LEU A 160 4.21 5.08 -21.13
CA LEU A 160 5.11 4.92 -19.99
C LEU A 160 4.64 5.75 -18.78
N GLU A 161 4.27 7.00 -19.00
CA GLU A 161 3.71 7.88 -17.96
C GLU A 161 2.41 7.27 -17.40
N GLY A 162 1.50 6.81 -18.26
CA GLY A 162 0.27 6.17 -17.81
C GLY A 162 0.53 4.87 -17.02
N ALA A 163 1.47 4.04 -17.46
CA ALA A 163 1.82 2.78 -16.80
C ALA A 163 2.50 2.99 -15.44
N THR A 164 3.40 3.98 -15.33
CA THR A 164 4.04 4.36 -14.06
C THR A 164 3.03 4.92 -13.07
N VAL A 165 2.13 5.81 -13.51
CA VAL A 165 1.03 6.31 -12.68
C VAL A 165 0.10 5.19 -12.23
N LEU A 166 -0.19 4.22 -13.11
CA LEU A 166 -0.97 3.04 -12.75
C LEU A 166 -0.29 2.26 -11.62
N ARG A 167 0.99 1.91 -11.79
CA ARG A 167 1.78 1.18 -10.78
C ARG A 167 1.75 1.89 -9.45
N ASP A 168 2.01 3.19 -9.43
CA ASP A 168 2.09 3.97 -8.19
C ASP A 168 0.72 4.00 -7.48
N ARG A 169 -0.37 4.16 -8.23
CA ARG A 169 -1.74 4.11 -7.69
C ARG A 169 -2.14 2.72 -7.20
N LEU A 170 -1.76 1.65 -7.91
CA LEU A 170 -1.98 0.29 -7.43
C LEU A 170 -1.18 0.02 -6.15
N GLY A 171 0.04 0.54 -6.06
CA GLY A 171 0.86 0.49 -4.85
C GLY A 171 0.24 1.23 -3.67
N THR A 172 -0.34 2.42 -3.89
CA THR A 172 -1.06 3.14 -2.82
C THR A 172 -2.33 2.41 -2.39
N LEU A 173 -3.10 1.81 -3.32
CA LEU A 173 -4.26 0.98 -2.98
C LEU A 173 -3.85 -0.17 -2.06
N ARG A 174 -2.85 -0.97 -2.45
CA ARG A 174 -2.43 -2.15 -1.69
C ARG A 174 -1.91 -1.80 -0.30
N ARG A 175 -1.09 -0.76 -0.18
CA ARG A 175 -0.62 -0.27 1.13
C ARG A 175 -1.79 0.24 1.98
N GLY A 176 -2.74 0.92 1.35
CA GLY A 176 -3.96 1.41 1.99
C GLY A 176 -4.85 0.29 2.52
N THR A 177 -5.20 -0.70 1.68
CA THR A 177 -6.04 -1.84 2.08
C THR A 177 -5.37 -2.66 3.19
N ALA A 178 -4.06 -2.89 3.10
CA ALA A 178 -3.30 -3.58 4.14
C ALA A 178 -3.25 -2.78 5.47
N ARG A 179 -3.18 -1.45 5.42
CA ARG A 179 -3.27 -0.60 6.61
C ARG A 179 -4.66 -0.68 7.25
N VAL A 180 -5.71 -0.46 6.46
CA VAL A 180 -7.11 -0.54 6.92
C VAL A 180 -7.39 -1.90 7.58
N ARG A 181 -6.94 -3.00 6.96
CA ARG A 181 -7.08 -4.35 7.54
C ARG A 181 -6.44 -4.47 8.92
N ARG A 182 -5.22 -3.95 9.10
CA ARG A 182 -4.52 -3.97 10.40
C ARG A 182 -5.24 -3.13 11.44
N ASP A 183 -5.75 -1.97 11.06
CA ASP A 183 -6.46 -1.08 11.98
C ASP A 183 -7.82 -1.70 12.39
N GLN A 184 -8.53 -2.38 11.48
CA GLN A 184 -9.73 -3.16 11.81
C GLN A 184 -9.44 -4.32 12.77
N GLN A 185 -8.33 -5.05 12.58
CA GLN A 185 -7.92 -6.12 13.48
C GLN A 185 -7.62 -5.61 14.89
N ARG A 186 -6.95 -4.45 14.99
CA ARG A 186 -6.70 -3.79 16.29
C ARG A 186 -8.00 -3.35 16.95
N ALA A 187 -8.90 -2.72 16.19
CA ALA A 187 -10.22 -2.32 16.68
C ALA A 187 -11.01 -3.53 17.20
N ALA A 188 -11.03 -4.63 16.45
CA ALA A 188 -11.67 -5.88 16.87
C ALA A 188 -11.10 -6.39 18.21
N SER A 189 -9.78 -6.44 18.34
CA SER A 189 -9.12 -6.89 19.57
C SER A 189 -9.45 -6.02 20.79
N VAL A 190 -9.54 -4.70 20.61
CA VAL A 190 -9.94 -3.78 21.69
C VAL A 190 -11.41 -4.00 22.05
N LEU A 191 -12.29 -4.20 21.07
CA LEU A 191 -13.70 -4.51 21.32
C LEU A 191 -13.88 -5.84 22.07
N ASP A 192 -13.09 -6.87 21.75
CA ASP A 192 -13.08 -8.15 22.48
C ASP A 192 -12.74 -7.94 23.96
N GLN A 193 -11.74 -7.10 24.25
CA GLN A 193 -11.35 -6.76 25.63
C GLN A 193 -12.44 -5.94 26.35
N CYS A 194 -13.10 -5.02 25.63
CA CYS A 194 -14.20 -4.23 26.17
C CYS A 194 -15.43 -5.11 26.48
N GLU A 195 -15.68 -6.14 25.68
CA GLU A 195 -16.76 -7.09 25.90
C GLU A 195 -16.49 -7.99 27.13
N ALA A 196 -15.25 -8.47 27.29
CA ALA A 196 -14.84 -9.25 28.46
C ALA A 196 -14.87 -8.47 29.80
N SER A 197 -14.93 -7.14 29.75
CA SER A 197 -14.94 -6.27 30.94
C SER A 197 -16.33 -5.80 31.36
N VAL A 198 -17.40 -6.16 30.64
CA VAL A 198 -18.78 -5.75 30.95
C VAL A 198 -19.22 -6.18 32.37
N ASP A 199 -18.80 -7.35 32.82
CA ASP A 199 -19.21 -7.90 34.13
C ASP A 199 -18.22 -7.64 35.26
N GLN A 200 -17.23 -6.79 35.04
CA GLN A 200 -16.18 -6.49 36.02
C GLN A 200 -16.54 -5.28 36.91
N SER A 201 -15.56 -4.80 37.67
CA SER A 201 -15.70 -3.66 38.59
C SER A 201 -16.10 -2.36 37.87
N GLN A 202 -16.59 -1.37 38.62
CA GLN A 202 -16.96 -0.08 38.03
C GLN A 202 -15.80 0.57 37.25
N ASP A 203 -14.59 0.58 37.81
CA ASP A 203 -13.43 1.24 37.18
C ASP A 203 -13.03 0.57 35.86
N THR A 204 -13.11 -0.76 35.81
CA THR A 204 -12.80 -1.52 34.59
C THR A 204 -13.87 -1.32 33.52
N VAL A 205 -15.16 -1.30 33.88
CA VAL A 205 -16.27 -0.96 32.97
C VAL A 205 -16.14 0.47 32.45
N GLN A 206 -15.74 1.42 33.31
CA GLN A 206 -15.52 2.80 32.90
C GLN A 206 -14.35 2.93 31.91
N GLN A 207 -13.23 2.25 32.17
CA GLN A 207 -12.10 2.23 31.26
C GLN A 207 -12.46 1.56 29.92
N ALA A 208 -13.20 0.45 29.95
CA ALA A 208 -13.71 -0.21 28.75
C ALA A 208 -14.62 0.71 27.92
N LEU A 209 -15.46 1.51 28.59
CA LEU A 209 -16.30 2.51 27.91
C LEU A 209 -15.45 3.55 27.18
N THR A 210 -14.40 4.09 27.83
CA THR A 210 -13.47 5.04 27.19
C THR A 210 -12.73 4.41 26.02
N ASN A 211 -12.25 3.18 26.16
CA ASN A 211 -11.58 2.46 25.08
C ASN A 211 -12.53 2.21 23.89
N CYS A 212 -13.78 1.82 24.16
CA CYS A 212 -14.80 1.60 23.14
C CYS A 212 -15.15 2.90 22.39
N GLN A 213 -15.18 4.04 23.09
CA GLN A 213 -15.36 5.36 22.47
C GLN A 213 -14.17 5.71 21.55
N GLY A 214 -12.94 5.46 22.01
CA GLY A 214 -11.74 5.64 21.17
C GLY A 214 -11.76 4.78 19.90
N VAL A 215 -12.28 3.54 19.99
CA VAL A 215 -12.49 2.69 18.79
C VAL A 215 -13.54 3.30 17.85
N ALA A 216 -14.62 3.87 18.38
CA ALA A 216 -15.64 4.53 17.55
C ALA A 216 -15.05 5.71 16.75
N ASP A 217 -14.22 6.54 17.39
CA ASP A 217 -13.53 7.65 16.73
C ASP A 217 -12.54 7.16 15.66
N ALA A 218 -11.77 6.11 15.97
CA ALA A 218 -10.85 5.51 15.01
C ALA A 218 -11.56 4.93 13.79
N LEU A 219 -12.70 4.24 14.00
CA LEU A 219 -13.52 3.71 12.91
C LEU A 219 -14.09 4.84 12.04
N ALA A 220 -14.44 5.99 12.60
CA ALA A 220 -14.91 7.14 11.83
C ALA A 220 -13.82 7.70 10.89
N ILE A 221 -12.58 7.82 11.37
CA ILE A 221 -11.43 8.23 10.54
C ILE A 221 -11.17 7.19 9.45
N GLN A 222 -11.15 5.91 9.83
CA GLN A 222 -10.90 4.80 8.92
C GLN A 222 -11.92 4.72 7.77
N TRP A 223 -13.16 5.14 8.01
CA TRP A 223 -14.18 5.22 6.94
C TRP A 223 -13.78 6.21 5.84
N GLY A 224 -13.27 7.38 6.22
CA GLY A 224 -12.76 8.37 5.27
C GLY A 224 -11.60 7.83 4.44
N GLU A 225 -10.70 7.06 5.07
CA GLU A 225 -9.61 6.39 4.37
C GLU A 225 -10.15 5.35 3.36
N LEU A 226 -11.12 4.51 3.76
CA LEU A 226 -11.77 3.54 2.88
C LEU A 226 -12.45 4.19 1.66
N MET A 227 -13.13 5.32 1.86
CA MET A 227 -13.73 6.08 0.75
C MET A 227 -12.68 6.65 -0.18
N SER A 228 -11.56 7.15 0.34
CA SER A 228 -10.47 7.67 -0.49
C SER A 228 -9.81 6.57 -1.34
N LEU A 229 -9.64 5.36 -0.79
CA LEU A 229 -9.16 4.19 -1.54
C LEU A 229 -10.13 3.79 -2.65
N ARG A 230 -11.43 3.81 -2.37
CA ARG A 230 -12.46 3.55 -3.38
C ARG A 230 -12.45 4.58 -4.51
N GLN A 231 -12.31 5.86 -4.17
CA GLN A 231 -12.19 6.92 -5.16
C GLN A 231 -10.92 6.76 -6.02
N LEU A 232 -9.80 6.37 -5.40
CA LEU A 232 -8.55 6.15 -6.11
C LEU A 232 -8.66 4.98 -7.10
N LEU A 233 -9.39 3.91 -6.75
CA LEU A 233 -9.71 2.80 -7.65
C LEU A 233 -10.52 3.25 -8.88
N HIS A 234 -11.51 4.13 -8.70
CA HIS A 234 -12.33 4.64 -9.81
C HIS A 234 -11.60 5.63 -10.72
N THR A 235 -10.47 6.18 -10.28
CA THR A 235 -9.69 7.16 -11.05
C THR A 235 -8.47 6.54 -11.73
N LEU A 236 -8.28 5.22 -11.68
CA LEU A 236 -7.15 4.54 -12.31
C LEU A 236 -7.09 4.84 -13.82
N PRO A 237 -5.88 5.02 -14.39
CA PRO A 237 -5.74 5.22 -15.82
C PRO A 237 -6.13 3.94 -16.57
N MET A 238 -7.24 4.00 -17.33
CA MET A 238 -7.78 2.87 -18.10
C MET A 238 -7.42 2.92 -19.60
N ARG A 239 -6.75 3.99 -20.05
CA ARG A 239 -6.40 4.23 -21.46
C ARG A 239 -4.98 3.75 -21.80
N LEU A 240 -4.62 2.58 -21.31
CA LEU A 240 -3.34 1.94 -21.65
C LEU A 240 -3.59 0.80 -22.62
N ARG A 241 -2.60 0.48 -23.44
CA ARG A 241 -2.71 -0.65 -24.38
C ARG A 241 -2.84 -2.01 -23.67
N LEU A 242 -2.23 -2.12 -22.48
CA LEU A 242 -2.47 -3.22 -21.55
C LEU A 242 -3.37 -2.77 -20.41
N SER A 243 -4.41 -3.56 -20.13
CA SER A 243 -5.38 -3.26 -19.07
C SER A 243 -5.06 -4.04 -17.79
N VAL A 244 -5.25 -3.43 -16.61
CA VAL A 244 -5.23 -4.14 -15.33
C VAL A 244 -6.67 -4.36 -14.89
N SER A 245 -7.00 -5.57 -14.43
CA SER A 245 -8.34 -5.85 -13.89
C SER A 245 -8.53 -5.21 -12.51
N PRO A 246 -9.52 -4.32 -12.31
CA PRO A 246 -9.79 -3.72 -10.99
C PRO A 246 -10.53 -4.66 -10.04
N VAL A 247 -11.15 -5.73 -10.56
CA VAL A 247 -12.09 -6.61 -9.84
C VAL A 247 -11.54 -7.18 -8.52
N PRO A 248 -10.28 -7.66 -8.44
CA PRO A 248 -9.75 -8.18 -7.17
C PRO A 248 -9.70 -7.09 -6.08
N MET A 249 -9.31 -5.87 -6.45
CA MET A 249 -9.24 -4.74 -5.52
C MET A 249 -10.62 -4.20 -5.15
N GLU A 250 -11.57 -4.20 -6.08
CA GLU A 250 -12.98 -3.88 -5.80
C GLU A 250 -13.55 -4.83 -4.74
N ARG A 251 -13.31 -6.13 -4.89
CA ARG A 251 -13.75 -7.15 -3.92
C ARG A 251 -13.09 -6.97 -2.58
N GLU A 252 -11.78 -6.70 -2.54
CA GLU A 252 -11.06 -6.46 -1.29
C GLU A 252 -11.59 -5.23 -0.55
N ILE A 253 -11.82 -4.12 -1.25
CA ILE A 253 -12.38 -2.90 -0.65
C ILE A 253 -13.81 -3.13 -0.18
N ALA A 254 -14.64 -3.84 -0.95
CA ALA A 254 -16.00 -4.19 -0.54
C ALA A 254 -16.00 -5.02 0.76
N GLN A 255 -15.14 -6.04 0.85
CA GLN A 255 -14.99 -6.83 2.08
C GLN A 255 -14.56 -5.96 3.27
N LEU A 256 -13.64 -5.02 3.08
CA LEU A 256 -13.23 -4.09 4.14
C LEU A 256 -14.35 -3.13 4.55
N GLN A 257 -15.27 -2.79 3.64
CA GLN A 257 -16.45 -1.99 3.98
C GLN A 257 -17.45 -2.78 4.80
N ASP A 258 -17.69 -4.05 4.45
CA ASP A 258 -18.57 -4.94 5.20
C ASP A 258 -18.03 -5.15 6.63
N THR A 259 -16.74 -5.46 6.78
CA THR A 259 -16.12 -5.61 8.10
C THR A 259 -16.15 -4.30 8.90
N HIS A 260 -16.02 -3.15 8.25
CA HIS A 260 -16.17 -1.85 8.92
C HIS A 260 -17.60 -1.64 9.45
N ALA A 261 -18.61 -1.99 8.66
CA ALA A 261 -20.01 -1.90 9.06
C ALA A 261 -20.30 -2.80 10.28
N ASP A 262 -19.79 -4.04 10.26
CA ASP A 262 -19.93 -4.99 11.37
C ASP A 262 -19.24 -4.48 12.64
N LEU A 263 -18.00 -4.01 12.53
CA LEU A 263 -17.26 -3.44 13.66
C LEU A 263 -17.94 -2.19 14.22
N SER A 264 -18.48 -1.33 13.35
CA SER A 264 -19.20 -0.12 13.75
C SER A 264 -20.50 -0.46 14.47
N ALA A 265 -21.24 -1.46 14.00
CA ALA A 265 -22.46 -1.94 14.67
C ALA A 265 -22.14 -2.55 16.04
N ARG A 266 -21.12 -3.41 16.11
CA ARG A 266 -20.65 -4.04 17.36
C ARG A 266 -20.17 -2.99 18.37
N CYS A 267 -19.35 -2.03 17.93
CA CYS A 267 -18.86 -0.94 18.76
C CYS A 267 -20.01 -0.10 19.35
N LYS A 268 -21.03 0.23 18.55
CA LYS A 268 -22.21 0.97 19.03
C LYS A 268 -23.00 0.18 20.07
N ALA A 269 -23.24 -1.11 19.82
CA ALA A 269 -23.95 -1.98 20.76
C ALA A 269 -23.20 -2.10 22.09
N LEU A 270 -21.88 -2.33 22.04
CA LEU A 270 -21.05 -2.49 23.22
C LEU A 270 -20.94 -1.19 24.02
N ASN A 271 -20.77 -0.04 23.36
CA ASN A 271 -20.74 1.27 23.99
C ASN A 271 -22.04 1.55 24.76
N ASN A 272 -23.20 1.23 24.17
CA ASN A 272 -24.50 1.34 24.83
C ASN A 272 -24.61 0.41 26.04
N GLY A 273 -24.17 -0.85 25.92
CA GLY A 273 -24.18 -1.83 27.01
C GLY A 273 -23.30 -1.40 28.19
N LEU A 274 -22.06 -0.98 27.92
CA LEU A 274 -21.12 -0.47 28.92
C LEU A 274 -21.65 0.79 29.61
N ALA A 275 -22.27 1.71 28.86
CA ALA A 275 -22.86 2.91 29.43
C ALA A 275 -24.03 2.59 30.38
N GLN A 276 -24.90 1.64 30.01
CA GLN A 276 -25.98 1.16 30.86
C GLN A 276 -25.44 0.48 32.12
N ARG A 277 -24.42 -0.38 31.97
CA ARG A 277 -23.78 -1.07 33.09
C ARG A 277 -23.13 -0.09 34.07
N LEU A 278 -22.45 0.93 33.55
CA LEU A 278 -21.85 1.99 34.37
C LEU A 278 -22.92 2.79 35.13
N ALA A 279 -24.07 3.06 34.51
CA ALA A 279 -25.19 3.72 35.18
C ALA A 279 -25.75 2.86 36.35
N LEU A 280 -25.83 1.54 36.19
CA LEU A 280 -26.21 0.62 37.26
C LEU A 280 -25.21 0.64 38.42
N TRP A 281 -23.90 0.62 38.13
CA TRP A 281 -22.86 0.76 39.15
C TRP A 281 -23.03 2.05 39.94
N ARG A 282 -23.18 3.20 39.26
CA ARG A 282 -23.40 4.50 39.91
C ARG A 282 -24.63 4.50 40.82
N ARG A 283 -25.73 3.87 40.38
CA ARG A 283 -26.94 3.74 41.21
C ARG A 283 -26.70 2.85 42.43
N PHE A 284 -26.00 1.73 42.26
CA PHE A 284 -25.64 0.83 43.35
C PHE A 284 -24.82 1.55 44.43
N TYR A 285 -23.77 2.28 44.04
CA TYR A 285 -22.96 3.03 45.01
C TYR A 285 -23.72 4.16 45.70
N SER A 286 -24.62 4.86 44.98
CA SER A 286 -25.51 5.84 45.60
C SER A 286 -26.42 5.22 46.67
N GLN A 287 -26.96 4.02 46.41
CA GLN A 287 -27.77 3.30 47.41
C GLN A 287 -26.93 2.78 48.57
N LEU A 288 -25.72 2.29 48.29
CA LEU A 288 -24.77 1.84 49.31
C LEU A 288 -24.42 2.97 50.29
N ASP A 289 -24.18 4.18 49.78
CA ASP A 289 -23.85 5.35 50.61
C ASP A 289 -25.02 5.73 51.53
N LEU A 290 -26.26 5.72 51.02
CA LEU A 290 -27.45 5.95 51.85
C LEU A 290 -27.60 4.90 52.96
N VAL A 291 -27.35 3.63 52.66
CA VAL A 291 -27.40 2.55 53.66
C VAL A 291 -26.28 2.72 54.69
N GLN A 292 -25.07 3.08 54.27
CA GLN A 292 -23.95 3.32 55.20
C GLN A 292 -24.22 4.52 56.11
N GLN A 293 -24.86 5.58 55.61
CA GLN A 293 -25.28 6.72 56.43
C GLN A 293 -26.31 6.28 57.47
N SER A 294 -27.33 5.53 57.06
CA SER A 294 -28.35 4.99 58.00
C SER A 294 -27.74 4.08 59.06
N VAL A 295 -26.80 3.19 58.69
CA VAL A 295 -26.10 2.33 59.65
C VAL A 295 -25.30 3.16 60.67
N ARG A 296 -24.55 4.17 60.21
CA ARG A 296 -23.81 5.07 61.10
C ARG A 296 -24.71 5.83 62.06
N GLU A 297 -25.88 6.29 61.59
CA GLU A 297 -26.88 6.94 62.44
C GLU A 297 -27.43 5.99 63.50
N THR A 298 -27.71 4.74 63.13
CA THR A 298 -28.18 3.72 64.08
C THR A 298 -27.10 3.33 65.09
N ASP A 299 -25.84 3.19 64.66
CA ASP A 299 -24.71 2.91 65.56
C ASP A 299 -24.52 4.06 66.55
N TYR A 300 -24.59 5.31 66.07
CA TYR A 300 -24.53 6.50 66.92
C TYR A 300 -25.68 6.56 67.94
N MET A 301 -26.91 6.24 67.52
CA MET A 301 -28.06 6.15 68.44
C MET A 301 -27.88 5.05 69.48
N MET A 302 -27.37 3.88 69.08
CA MET A 302 -27.07 2.77 69.98
C MET A 302 -25.98 3.13 70.99
N GLU A 303 -24.94 3.86 70.57
CA GLU A 303 -23.92 4.40 71.48
C GLU A 303 -24.51 5.39 72.50
N ILE A 304 -25.42 6.28 72.08
CA ILE A 304 -26.13 7.17 73.01
C ILE A 304 -26.94 6.37 74.04
N LEU A 305 -27.67 5.35 73.60
CA LEU A 305 -28.47 4.49 74.48
C LEU A 305 -27.59 3.68 75.44
N ALA A 306 -26.39 3.26 75.02
CA ALA A 306 -25.45 2.51 75.84
C ALA A 306 -24.71 3.38 76.87
N VAL A 307 -24.42 4.65 76.55
CA VAL A 307 -23.75 5.60 77.45
C VAL A 307 -24.71 6.18 78.49
N GLN A 308 -26.01 6.27 78.18
CA GLN A 308 -27.05 6.72 79.12
C GLN A 308 -27.88 5.53 79.61
N GLY A 309 -27.37 4.81 80.61
CA GLY A 309 -28.15 3.83 81.35
C GLY A 309 -29.43 4.48 81.92
N GLN A 310 -30.58 4.08 81.38
CA GLN A 310 -31.94 4.62 81.58
C GLN A 310 -32.25 5.94 80.84
N VAL A 311 -32.64 5.84 79.57
CA VAL A 311 -33.29 6.95 78.85
C VAL A 311 -34.81 6.75 78.88
N ASP A 312 -35.50 7.71 79.50
CA ASP A 312 -36.97 7.82 79.50
C ASP A 312 -37.51 7.90 78.07
N TYR A 313 -38.28 6.87 77.70
CA TYR A 313 -38.91 6.69 76.40
C TYR A 313 -39.72 7.91 75.95
N GLU A 314 -40.32 8.66 76.89
CA GLU A 314 -41.11 9.88 76.61
C GLU A 314 -40.29 11.03 76.02
N ARG A 315 -38.97 11.08 76.29
CA ARG A 315 -38.11 12.16 75.81
C ARG A 315 -37.64 11.93 74.36
N LEU A 316 -37.49 10.67 73.97
CA LEU A 316 -37.14 10.26 72.60
C LEU A 316 -38.29 10.52 71.62
N VAL A 317 -39.53 10.22 71.99
CA VAL A 317 -40.72 10.47 71.15
C VAL A 317 -40.86 11.95 70.79
N LYS A 318 -40.54 12.87 71.72
CA LYS A 318 -40.58 14.31 71.45
C LYS A 318 -39.44 14.82 70.57
N ALA A 319 -38.33 14.09 70.47
CA ALA A 319 -37.19 14.47 69.64
C ALA A 319 -37.33 13.98 68.19
N THR A 320 -38.08 12.90 67.96
CA THR A 320 -38.29 12.29 66.62
C THR A 320 -39.50 12.83 65.85
N GLU A 321 -40.37 13.64 66.47
CA GLU A 321 -41.54 14.26 65.82
C GLU A 321 -41.29 15.68 65.27
N ARG A 322 -40.03 16.08 65.04
CA ARG A 322 -39.65 17.33 64.36
C ARG A 322 -38.82 17.04 63.12
#